data_AF-D5C332-F1
#
_entry.id   AF-D5C332-F1
#
_cell.length_a   1.000
_cell.length_b   1.000
_cell.length_c   1.000
_cell.angle_alpha   90.00
_cell.angle_beta   90.00
_cell.angle_gamma   90.00
#
_symmetry.space_group_name_H-M   'P 1'
#
loop_
_entity.id
_entity.type
_entity.pdbx_description
1 polymer ?
#
loop_
_entity_poly.entity_id
_entity_poly.type
_entity_poly.pdbx_seq_one_letter_code
_entity_poly.pdbx_strand_id
1 'polypeptide(L)'
;MANHKISSPNTLIRGLTHLQATASCLMSRYTHHSCPHLASAIVHHLHLLSEHPLVQNDSESRKAYLHLLEYWQRRTGRNWHSHESLLSVGVKSRRH
;
A
#
# COMPACT_ATOMS: atom_id res chain seq x y z
N MET A 1 -11.12 -10.10 -37.50
CA MET A 1 -10.46 -10.25 -36.19
C MET A 1 -10.19 -8.87 -35.62
N ALA A 2 -10.92 -8.44 -34.58
CA ALA A 2 -10.55 -7.31 -33.72
C ALA A 2 -11.49 -7.30 -32.49
N ASN A 3 -11.08 -7.98 -31.42
CA ASN A 3 -11.77 -7.93 -30.13
C ASN A 3 -11.41 -6.61 -29.43
N HIS A 4 -12.10 -5.52 -29.78
CA HIS A 4 -12.10 -4.30 -28.98
C HIS A 4 -12.94 -4.55 -27.72
N LYS A 5 -12.32 -5.22 -26.74
CA LYS A 5 -12.82 -5.26 -25.36
C LYS A 5 -12.55 -3.87 -24.76
N ILE A 6 -13.31 -2.87 -25.21
CA ILE A 6 -13.41 -1.58 -24.55
C ILE A 6 -14.05 -1.91 -23.21
N SER A 7 -13.21 -2.07 -22.19
CA SER A 7 -13.67 -2.24 -20.82
C SER A 7 -14.62 -1.07 -20.55
N SER A 8 -15.89 -1.36 -20.27
CA SER A 8 -16.90 -0.32 -20.06
C SER A 8 -16.37 0.67 -19.02
N PRO A 9 -16.54 1.99 -19.21
CA PRO A 9 -16.07 2.98 -18.26
C PRO A 9 -16.56 2.69 -16.83
N ASN A 10 -17.76 2.10 -16.71
CA ASN A 10 -18.32 1.65 -15.43
C ASN A 10 -17.50 0.54 -14.75
N THR A 11 -16.88 -0.36 -15.52
CA THR A 11 -16.00 -1.42 -15.01
C THR A 11 -14.67 -0.85 -14.51
N LEU A 12 -14.12 0.14 -15.22
CA LEU A 12 -12.88 0.83 -14.82
C LEU A 12 -13.09 1.66 -13.54
N ILE A 13 -14.20 2.39 -13.44
CA ILE A 13 -14.53 3.17 -12.24
C ILE A 13 -14.71 2.23 -11.05
N ARG A 14 -15.49 1.14 -11.21
CA ARG A 14 -15.69 0.15 -10.14
C ARG A 14 -14.38 -0.51 -9.70
N GLY A 15 -13.48 -0.82 -10.65
CA GLY A 15 -12.15 -1.35 -10.38
C GLY A 15 -11.30 -0.38 -9.57
N LEU A 16 -11.29 0.91 -9.96
CA LEU A 16 -10.59 1.97 -9.23
C LEU A 16 -11.11 2.12 -7.81
N THR A 17 -12.43 2.22 -7.62
CA THR A 17 -13.04 2.36 -6.29
C THR A 17 -12.73 1.15 -5.40
N HIS A 18 -12.73 -0.05 -5.96
CA HIS A 18 -12.36 -1.26 -5.23
C HIS A 18 -10.89 -1.24 -4.80
N LEU A 19 -9.97 -0.82 -5.68
CA LEU A 19 -8.56 -0.67 -5.35
C LEU A 19 -8.33 0.39 -4.26
N GLN A 20 -9.02 1.54 -4.35
CA GLN A 20 -8.96 2.60 -3.34
C GLN A 20 -9.45 2.08 -1.98
N ALA A 21 -10.63 1.45 -1.93
CA ALA A 21 -11.19 0.89 -0.71
C ALA A 21 -10.26 -0.16 -0.08
N THR A 22 -9.66 -1.01 -0.91
CA THR A 22 -8.71 -2.05 -0.45
C THR A 22 -7.46 -1.40 0.14
N ALA A 23 -6.86 -0.42 -0.55
CA ALA A 23 -5.71 0.31 -0.04
C ALA A 23 -6.02 1.00 1.30
N SER A 24 -7.16 1.71 1.40
CA SER A 24 -7.60 2.34 2.64
C SER A 24 -7.83 1.34 3.78
N CYS A 25 -8.43 0.17 3.48
CA CYS A 25 -8.61 -0.89 4.46
C CYS A 25 -7.27 -1.43 4.97
N LEU A 26 -6.32 -1.69 4.06
CA LEU A 26 -4.98 -2.16 4.42
C LEU A 26 -4.22 -1.13 5.27
N MET A 27 -4.27 0.15 4.90
CA MET A 27 -3.67 1.24 5.69
C MET A 27 -4.28 1.32 7.09
N SER A 28 -5.61 1.22 7.21
CA SER A 28 -6.30 1.20 8.50
C SER A 28 -5.94 -0.04 9.33
N ARG A 29 -5.80 -1.22 8.73
CA ARG A 29 -5.31 -2.40 9.45
C ARG A 29 -3.88 -2.23 9.93
N TYR A 30 -3.03 -1.57 9.13
CA TYR A 30 -1.64 -1.32 9.49
C TYR A 30 -1.49 -0.39 10.69
N THR A 31 -2.41 0.56 10.91
CA THR A 31 -2.39 1.41 12.11
C THR A 31 -2.65 0.62 13.40
N HIS A 32 -3.42 -0.46 13.32
CA HIS A 32 -3.71 -1.34 14.46
C HIS A 32 -2.65 -2.45 14.61
N HIS A 33 -2.19 -3.00 13.49
CA HIS A 33 -1.22 -4.09 13.43
C HIS A 33 -0.17 -3.81 12.35
N SER A 34 0.93 -3.18 12.75
CA SER A 34 2.05 -2.94 11.85
C SER A 34 2.79 -4.24 11.57
N CYS A 35 2.55 -4.83 10.40
CA CYS A 35 3.28 -6.02 9.95
C CYS A 35 3.83 -5.83 8.53
N PRO A 36 4.99 -6.43 8.20
CA PRO A 36 5.67 -6.21 6.92
C PRO A 36 4.86 -6.70 5.71
N HIS A 37 4.00 -7.70 5.92
CA HIS A 37 3.12 -8.23 4.88
C HIS A 37 2.03 -7.22 4.48
N LEU A 38 1.38 -6.58 5.46
CA LEU A 38 0.42 -5.50 5.20
C LEU A 38 1.10 -4.30 4.55
N ALA A 39 2.30 -3.96 5.02
CA ALA A 39 3.12 -2.89 4.44
C ALA A 39 3.39 -3.12 2.95
N SER A 40 3.81 -4.33 2.59
CA SER A 40 4.07 -4.73 1.20
C SER A 40 2.78 -4.73 0.37
N ALA A 41 1.68 -5.21 0.94
CA ALA A 41 0.37 -5.20 0.28
C ALA A 41 -0.13 -3.77 0.00
N ILE A 42 0.09 -2.82 0.92
CA ILE A 42 -0.26 -1.40 0.73
C ILE A 42 0.53 -0.81 -0.44
N VAL A 43 1.86 -1.00 -0.47
CA VAL A 43 2.72 -0.53 -1.56
C VAL A 43 2.27 -1.11 -2.90
N HIS A 44 1.95 -2.40 -2.94
CA HIS A 44 1.45 -3.04 -4.15
C HIS A 44 0.13 -2.43 -4.64
N HIS A 45 -0.84 -2.21 -3.76
CA HIS A 45 -2.13 -1.61 -4.14
C HIS A 45 -1.99 -0.14 -4.56
N LEU A 46 -1.09 0.61 -3.94
CA LEU A 46 -0.79 2.00 -4.34
C LEU A 46 -0.13 2.07 -5.71
N HIS A 47 0.75 1.11 -6.02
CA HIS A 47 1.34 1.00 -7.36
C HIS A 47 0.25 0.72 -8.40
N LEU A 48 -0.64 -0.25 -8.16
CA LEU A 48 -1.79 -0.51 -9.04
C LEU A 48 -2.70 0.70 -9.23
N LEU A 49 -2.92 1.50 -8.17
CA LEU A 49 -3.68 2.75 -8.26
C LEU A 49 -2.97 3.78 -9.14
N SER A 50 -1.65 3.93 -9.01
CA SER A 50 -0.85 4.88 -9.80
C SER A 50 -0.80 4.53 -11.30
N GLU A 51 -0.90 3.24 -11.63
CA GLU A 51 -0.89 2.74 -13.01
C GLU A 51 -2.30 2.63 -13.62
N HIS A 52 -3.36 2.80 -12.81
CA HIS A 52 -4.73 2.64 -13.29
C HIS A 52 -5.06 3.66 -14.40
N PRO A 53 -5.68 3.26 -15.52
CA PRO A 53 -5.91 4.14 -16.67
C PRO A 53 -6.64 5.46 -16.33
N LEU A 54 -7.64 5.40 -15.44
CA LEU A 54 -8.36 6.60 -15.00
C LEU A 54 -7.50 7.56 -14.17
N VAL A 55 -6.54 7.03 -13.42
CA VAL A 55 -5.59 7.83 -12.62
C VAL A 55 -4.49 8.37 -13.52
N GLN A 56 -4.03 7.61 -14.49
CA GLN A 56 -3.04 8.09 -15.46
C GLN A 56 -3.55 9.27 -16.30
N ASN A 57 -4.87 9.30 -16.57
CA ASN A 57 -5.53 10.41 -17.25
C ASN A 57 -5.68 11.67 -16.39
N ASP A 58 -5.56 11.57 -15.05
CA ASP A 58 -5.63 12.70 -14.13
C ASP A 58 -4.29 12.93 -13.41
N SER A 59 -3.57 13.95 -13.88
CA SER A 59 -2.22 14.26 -13.39
C SER A 59 -2.16 14.56 -11.89
N GLU A 60 -3.21 15.13 -11.30
CA GLU A 60 -3.24 15.47 -9.87
C GLU A 60 -3.46 14.21 -9.01
N SER A 61 -4.45 13.38 -9.36
CA SER A 61 -4.63 12.07 -8.72
C SER A 61 -3.37 11.21 -8.82
N ARG A 62 -2.73 11.17 -9.99
CA ARG A 62 -1.49 10.40 -10.20
C ARG A 62 -0.38 10.87 -9.26
N LYS A 63 -0.12 12.18 -9.18
CA LYS A 63 0.88 12.73 -8.25
C LYS A 63 0.56 12.36 -6.80
N ALA A 64 -0.71 12.47 -6.40
CA ALA A 64 -1.13 12.11 -5.04
C ALA A 64 -0.83 10.63 -4.72
N TYR A 65 -1.15 9.70 -5.63
CA TYR A 65 -0.84 8.28 -5.45
C TYR A 65 0.66 7.98 -5.45
N LEU A 66 1.44 8.67 -6.29
CA LEU A 66 2.91 8.53 -6.30
C LEU A 66 3.53 9.03 -4.99
N HIS A 67 3.12 10.19 -4.48
CA HIS A 67 3.56 10.67 -3.16
C HIS A 67 3.20 9.69 -2.05
N LEU A 68 2.00 9.11 -2.09
CA LEU A 68 1.56 8.13 -1.12
C LEU A 68 2.40 6.83 -1.24
N LEU A 69 2.69 6.39 -2.46
CA LEU A 69 3.55 5.23 -2.73
C LEU A 69 4.97 5.45 -2.18
N GLU A 70 5.59 6.58 -2.47
CA GLU A 70 6.93 6.93 -1.95
C GLU A 70 6.97 7.01 -0.43
N TYR A 71 5.91 7.55 0.19
CA TYR A 71 5.77 7.58 1.64
C TYR A 71 5.75 6.16 2.21
N TRP A 72 4.93 5.28 1.65
CA TRP A 72 4.82 3.90 2.12
C TRP A 72 6.08 3.09 1.84
N GLN A 73 6.72 3.21 0.67
CA GLN A 73 8.00 2.56 0.37
C GLN A 73 9.11 2.96 1.36
N ARG A 74 9.20 4.25 1.72
CA ARG A 74 10.14 4.70 2.75
C ARG A 74 9.78 4.17 4.14
N ARG A 75 8.49 4.04 4.45
CA ARG A 75 8.01 3.53 5.72
C ARG A 75 8.24 2.02 5.85
N THR A 76 8.02 1.25 4.79
CA THR A 76 8.28 -0.20 4.76
C THR A 76 9.77 -0.51 4.75
N GLY A 77 10.57 0.23 3.97
CA GLY A 77 12.02 0.08 3.92
C GLY A 77 12.71 0.44 5.24
N ARG A 78 12.21 1.43 5.98
CA ARG A 78 12.71 1.76 7.33
C ARG A 78 12.20 0.82 8.42
N ASN A 79 10.96 0.33 8.33
CA ASN A 79 10.38 -0.53 9.38
C ASN A 79 10.99 -1.94 9.41
N TRP A 80 11.74 -2.36 8.38
CA TRP A 80 12.54 -3.60 8.47
C TRP A 80 13.65 -3.49 9.52
N HIS A 81 14.28 -2.32 9.68
CA HIS A 81 15.36 -2.11 10.65
C HIS A 81 14.88 -1.82 12.08
N SER A 82 13.64 -1.41 12.26
CA SER A 82 13.15 -0.97 13.58
C SER A 82 12.49 -2.07 14.42
N HIS A 83 12.20 -3.24 13.86
CA HIS A 83 11.59 -4.35 14.62
C HIS A 83 12.60 -5.32 15.26
N GLU A 84 13.89 -5.23 14.93
CA GLU A 84 14.97 -5.95 15.64
C GLU A 84 15.55 -5.18 16.83
N SER A 85 15.13 -3.93 17.08
CA SER A 85 15.74 -3.13 18.15
C SER A 85 15.02 -3.20 19.51
N LEU A 86 13.84 -3.84 19.60
CA LEU A 86 13.05 -3.91 20.85
C LEU A 86 13.06 -5.29 21.54
N LEU A 87 13.72 -6.30 20.97
CA LEU A 87 13.95 -7.59 21.65
C LEU A 87 15.35 -7.72 22.27
N SER A 88 16.20 -6.69 22.16
CA SER A 88 17.55 -6.68 22.75
C SER A 88 17.67 -5.83 24.03
N VAL A 89 16.56 -5.55 24.71
CA VAL A 89 16.57 -4.92 26.04
C VAL A 89 16.11 -5.93 27.10
N GLY A 90 17.07 -6.75 27.52
CA GLY A 90 17.26 -7.06 28.94
C GLY A 90 16.22 -7.92 29.65
N VAL A 91 16.10 -9.20 29.28
CA VAL A 91 15.70 -10.22 30.27
C VAL A 91 16.95 -10.58 31.08
N LYS A 92 17.30 -9.74 32.06
CA LYS A 92 18.20 -10.17 33.13
C LYS A 92 17.43 -11.18 33.98
N SER A 93 17.69 -12.45 33.69
CA SER A 93 17.41 -13.58 34.58
C SER A 93 17.98 -13.26 35.96
N ARG A 94 17.09 -12.95 36.91
CA ARG A 94 17.46 -12.92 38.34
C ARG A 94 17.15 -14.31 38.89
N ARG A 95 18.15 -15.18 38.85
CA ARG A 95 18.24 -16.36 39.72
C ARG A 95 18.85 -15.94 41.06
N HIS A 96 18.42 -16.67 42.09
CA HIS A 96 18.74 -16.58 43.52
C HIS A 96 17.92 -15.56 44.31
#